data_AF-A0AAV6PKF0-F1
#
_entry.id   AF-A0AAV6PKF0-F1
#
_cell.length_a   1.000
_cell.length_b   1.000
_cell.length_c   1.000
_cell.angle_alpha   90.00
_cell.angle_beta   90.00
_cell.angle_gamma   90.00
#
_symmetry.space_group_name_H-M   'P 1'
#
loop_
_entity.id
_entity.type
_entity.pdbx_description
1 polymer ?
#
loop_
_entity_poly.entity_id
_entity_poly.type
_entity_poly.pdbx_seq_one_letter_code
_entity_poly.pdbx_strand_id
1 'polypeptide(L)'
;HTVVFSDQSGMNASGHVMLGTMDVHHQWTKLLQQLPSYRSLQQQTDWLKERISFLLGGVQVVHLDRLGPVQPITEHYSTLSTFHKTLMSRNLRLHPRSLQGLTMSLENDRSKPALHEMGHFIIPTNCDSPKLQVFLQSHAPEARQCTQRRIQLQVEEEAVVKQCVHSLSLRSLTKEPSVSSSQMIMCCKRLLDQRSPLMQGLHICVSHFYSVMQDGDVCVPWDSKS
;
A
#
# COMPACT_ATOMS: atom_id res chain seq x y z
N HIS A 1 -19.46 -4.07 1.00
CA HIS A 1 -18.77 -3.15 1.92
C HIS A 1 -17.99 -3.96 2.92
N THR A 2 -16.70 -3.69 3.03
CA THR A 2 -15.90 -4.17 4.15
C THR A 2 -16.28 -3.34 5.37
N VAL A 3 -16.60 -4.02 6.47
CA VAL A 3 -16.82 -3.39 7.77
C VAL A 3 -15.57 -3.63 8.61
N VAL A 4 -15.07 -2.57 9.23
CA VAL A 4 -13.86 -2.60 10.07
C VAL A 4 -14.22 -2.06 11.45
N PHE A 5 -13.77 -2.72 12.50
CA PHE A 5 -13.87 -2.20 13.86
C PHE A 5 -12.70 -1.27 14.15
N SER A 6 -13.01 -0.10 14.71
CA SER A 6 -12.03 0.95 15.00
C SER A 6 -12.38 1.69 16.29
N ASP A 7 -11.55 2.65 16.67
CA ASP A 7 -11.78 3.57 17.78
C ASP A 7 -12.96 4.53 17.53
N GLN A 8 -13.24 4.87 16.27
CA GLN A 8 -14.31 5.76 15.86
C GLN A 8 -15.24 5.14 14.82
N SER A 9 -16.52 5.56 14.79
CA SER A 9 -17.49 5.21 13.74
C SER A 9 -17.42 6.18 12.55
N GLY A 10 -17.62 5.67 11.34
CA GLY A 10 -17.58 6.50 10.12
C GLY A 10 -17.31 5.71 8.85
N MET A 11 -16.60 6.35 7.92
CA MET A 11 -16.02 5.71 6.74
C MET A 11 -14.57 6.15 6.61
N ASN A 12 -13.66 5.21 6.32
CA ASN A 12 -12.25 5.55 6.13
C ASN A 12 -11.96 6.03 4.70
N ALA A 13 -10.74 6.52 4.47
CA ALA A 13 -10.28 6.99 3.16
C ALA A 13 -10.34 5.93 2.04
N SER A 14 -10.34 4.64 2.40
CA SER A 14 -10.47 3.50 1.49
C SER A 14 -11.93 3.11 1.21
N GLY A 15 -12.90 3.78 1.84
CA GLY A 15 -14.34 3.53 1.65
C GLY A 15 -14.93 2.41 2.51
N HIS A 16 -14.16 1.88 3.47
CA HIS A 16 -14.65 0.90 4.43
C HIS A 16 -15.49 1.55 5.50
N VAL A 17 -16.57 0.87 5.92
CA VAL A 17 -17.43 1.33 7.02
C VAL A 17 -16.73 1.01 8.33
N MET A 18 -16.51 2.04 9.13
CA MET A 18 -15.87 1.97 10.43
C MET A 18 -16.94 1.91 11.52
N LEU A 19 -16.88 0.91 12.39
CA LEU A 19 -17.72 0.83 13.59
C LEU A 19 -16.85 1.01 14.83
N GLY A 20 -17.13 2.08 15.58
CA GLY A 20 -16.47 2.37 16.85
C GLY A 20 -16.74 1.25 17.85
N THR A 21 -15.69 0.66 18.43
CA THR A 21 -15.82 -0.42 19.43
C THR A 21 -16.46 0.04 20.73
N MET A 22 -16.41 1.36 21.01
CA MET A 22 -17.01 1.98 22.19
C MET A 22 -18.40 2.58 21.92
N ASP A 23 -18.90 2.52 20.68
CA ASP A 23 -20.18 3.10 20.30
C ASP A 23 -21.35 2.15 20.60
N VAL A 24 -22.48 2.73 21.00
CA VAL A 24 -23.73 1.98 21.20
C VAL A 24 -24.44 1.69 19.87
N HIS A 25 -25.25 0.63 19.82
CA HIS A 25 -25.95 0.18 18.60
C HIS A 25 -26.75 1.28 17.87
N HIS A 26 -27.37 2.21 18.63
CA HIS A 26 -28.09 3.32 18.04
C HIS A 26 -27.18 4.28 17.24
N GLN A 27 -25.93 4.46 17.67
CA GLN A 27 -24.94 5.28 16.95
C GLN A 27 -24.52 4.60 15.65
N TRP A 28 -24.35 3.28 15.65
CA TRP A 28 -24.12 2.52 14.42
C TRP A 28 -25.31 2.59 13.47
N THR A 29 -26.54 2.52 14.00
CA THR A 29 -27.76 2.65 13.18
C THR A 29 -27.82 4.01 12.47
N LYS A 30 -27.49 5.09 13.19
CA LYS A 30 -27.38 6.43 12.59
C LYS A 30 -26.31 6.49 11.50
N LEU A 31 -25.13 5.90 11.72
CA LEU A 31 -24.09 5.82 10.70
C LEU A 31 -24.61 5.13 9.43
N LEU A 32 -25.28 3.98 9.60
CA LEU A 32 -25.83 3.22 8.47
C LEU A 32 -26.86 4.04 7.68
N GLN A 33 -27.69 4.84 8.35
CA GLN A 33 -28.61 5.77 7.70
C GLN A 33 -27.89 6.89 6.92
N GLN A 34 -26.70 7.30 7.36
CA GLN A 34 -25.88 8.34 6.71
C GLN A 34 -24.95 7.80 5.60
N LEU A 35 -24.93 6.47 5.35
CA LEU A 35 -24.07 5.89 4.31
C LEU A 35 -24.23 6.49 2.91
N PRO A 36 -25.44 6.88 2.43
CA PRO A 36 -25.57 7.55 1.13
C PRO A 36 -24.74 8.84 1.04
N SER A 37 -24.66 9.61 2.13
CA SER A 37 -23.85 10.83 2.22
C SER A 37 -22.36 10.51 2.14
N TYR A 38 -21.90 9.49 2.87
CA TYR A 38 -20.50 9.04 2.81
C TYR A 38 -20.11 8.50 1.42
N ARG A 39 -21.02 7.79 0.73
CA ARG A 39 -20.78 7.34 -0.66
C ARG A 39 -20.64 8.52 -1.62
N SER A 40 -21.49 9.54 -1.45
CA SER A 40 -21.42 10.75 -2.25
C SER A 40 -20.08 11.46 -2.03
N LEU A 41 -19.61 11.52 -0.78
CA LEU A 41 -18.30 12.07 -0.44
C LEU A 41 -17.14 11.21 -0.99
N GLN A 42 -17.27 9.87 -0.99
CA GLN A 42 -16.29 8.98 -1.59
C GLN A 42 -16.15 9.25 -3.09
N GLN A 43 -17.27 9.34 -3.80
CA GLN A 43 -17.27 9.68 -5.22
C GLN A 43 -16.64 11.06 -5.50
N GLN A 44 -16.93 12.06 -4.67
CA GLN A 44 -16.29 13.37 -4.76
C GLN A 44 -14.78 13.31 -4.52
N THR A 45 -14.35 12.45 -3.59
CA THR A 45 -12.93 12.22 -3.28
C THR A 45 -12.22 11.59 -4.47
N ASP A 46 -12.84 10.61 -5.14
CA ASP A 46 -12.27 9.97 -6.32
C ASP A 46 -12.15 10.95 -7.50
N TRP A 47 -13.18 11.76 -7.75
CA TRP A 47 -13.07 12.84 -8.75
C TRP A 47 -11.98 13.85 -8.43
N LEU A 48 -11.78 14.17 -7.15
CA LEU A 48 -10.72 15.08 -6.73
C LEU A 48 -9.33 14.49 -6.94
N LYS A 49 -9.15 13.19 -6.68
CA LYS A 49 -7.91 12.45 -7.00
C LYS A 49 -7.61 12.51 -8.50
N GLU A 50 -8.61 12.28 -9.36
CA GLU A 50 -8.46 12.38 -10.82
C GLU A 50 -8.07 13.79 -11.28
N ARG A 51 -8.68 14.83 -10.70
CA ARG A 51 -8.31 16.22 -11.00
C ARG A 51 -6.87 16.52 -10.60
N ILE A 52 -6.44 16.09 -9.42
CA ILE A 52 -5.03 16.23 -8.98
C ILE A 52 -4.11 15.45 -9.92
N SER A 53 -4.48 14.23 -10.28
CA SER A 53 -3.73 13.38 -11.23
C SER A 53 -3.47 14.11 -12.53
N PHE A 54 -4.51 14.69 -13.14
CA PHE A 54 -4.40 15.42 -14.39
C PHE A 54 -3.43 16.62 -14.28
N LEU A 55 -3.52 17.40 -13.21
CA LEU A 55 -2.63 18.54 -12.95
C LEU A 55 -1.17 18.13 -12.74
N LEU A 56 -0.95 16.92 -12.23
CA LEU A 56 0.36 16.36 -11.94
C LEU A 56 0.84 15.38 -13.02
N GLY A 57 0.36 15.54 -14.26
CA GLY A 57 0.89 14.79 -15.39
C GLY A 57 0.48 13.31 -15.43
N GLY A 58 -0.69 12.99 -14.86
CA GLY A 58 -1.30 11.66 -14.92
C GLY A 58 -0.81 10.68 -13.85
N VAL A 59 -0.18 11.17 -12.78
CA VAL A 59 0.21 10.34 -11.63
C VAL A 59 -1.01 9.90 -10.84
N GLN A 60 -1.10 8.63 -10.46
CA GLN A 60 -2.24 8.12 -9.71
C GLN A 60 -2.14 8.52 -8.24
N VAL A 61 -3.15 9.19 -7.70
CA VAL A 61 -3.21 9.57 -6.29
C VAL A 61 -3.81 8.42 -5.48
N VAL A 62 -3.00 7.81 -4.63
CA VAL A 62 -3.38 6.67 -3.80
C VAL A 62 -3.40 7.03 -2.32
N HIS A 63 -4.27 6.35 -1.56
CA HIS A 63 -4.20 6.32 -0.10
C HIS A 63 -3.39 5.09 0.30
N LEU A 64 -2.34 5.28 1.09
CA LEU A 64 -1.56 4.18 1.65
C LEU A 64 -2.04 3.94 3.08
N ASP A 65 -2.63 2.77 3.32
CA ASP A 65 -3.01 2.34 4.66
C ASP A 65 -1.73 2.22 5.50
N ARG A 66 -1.59 3.10 6.51
CA ARG A 66 -0.44 3.11 7.42
C ARG A 66 -0.69 2.21 8.61
N LEU A 67 0.40 1.75 9.23
CA LEU A 67 0.39 1.26 10.61
C LEU A 67 0.12 2.45 11.53
N GLY A 68 -1.15 2.71 11.83
CA GLY A 68 -1.59 3.90 12.57
C GLY A 68 -3.11 4.02 12.65
N PRO A 69 -3.63 5.11 13.23
CA PRO A 69 -5.07 5.33 13.31
C PRO A 69 -5.67 5.43 11.91
N VAL A 70 -6.84 4.81 11.74
CA VAL A 70 -7.55 4.78 10.46
C VAL A 70 -8.04 6.19 10.12
N GLN A 71 -7.59 6.73 8.99
CA GLN A 71 -7.95 8.09 8.58
C GLN A 71 -9.41 8.17 8.08
N PRO A 72 -10.25 9.05 8.65
CA PRO A 72 -11.60 9.30 8.16
C PRO A 72 -11.61 9.89 6.75
N ILE A 73 -12.62 9.54 5.95
CA ILE A 73 -12.76 10.04 4.58
C ILE A 73 -12.94 11.57 4.51
N THR A 74 -13.56 12.17 5.52
CA THR A 74 -13.76 13.62 5.63
C THR A 74 -12.42 14.36 5.75
N GLU A 75 -11.51 13.82 6.56
CA GLU A 75 -10.15 14.35 6.72
C GLU A 75 -9.35 14.18 5.43
N HIS A 76 -9.38 12.97 4.85
CA HIS A 76 -8.69 12.68 3.59
C HIS A 76 -9.14 13.60 2.44
N TYR A 77 -10.45 13.82 2.30
CA TYR A 77 -11.01 14.75 1.33
C TYR A 77 -10.54 16.20 1.59
N SER A 78 -10.54 16.65 2.84
CA SER A 78 -10.05 17.99 3.21
C SER A 78 -8.58 18.19 2.84
N THR A 79 -7.74 17.18 3.10
CA THR A 79 -6.34 17.18 2.71
C THR A 79 -6.16 17.29 1.20
N LEU A 80 -6.85 16.45 0.42
CA LEU A 80 -6.81 16.51 -1.04
C LEU A 80 -7.32 17.85 -1.57
N SER A 81 -8.37 18.40 -0.97
CA SER A 81 -9.00 19.67 -1.40
C SER A 81 -8.06 20.84 -1.19
N THR A 82 -7.38 20.88 -0.04
CA THR A 82 -6.36 21.89 0.27
C THR A 82 -5.17 21.80 -0.67
N PHE A 83 -4.69 20.58 -0.94
CA PHE A 83 -3.61 20.36 -1.88
C PHE A 83 -4.01 20.79 -3.31
N HIS A 84 -5.18 20.38 -3.80
CA HIS A 84 -5.70 20.77 -5.12
C HIS A 84 -5.81 22.31 -5.27
N LYS A 85 -6.31 23.02 -4.26
CA LYS A 85 -6.35 24.50 -4.26
C LYS A 85 -4.95 25.10 -4.39
N THR A 86 -3.98 24.55 -3.68
CA THR A 86 -2.57 24.96 -3.78
C THR A 86 -2.01 24.74 -5.18
N LEU A 87 -2.29 23.59 -5.80
CA LEU A 87 -1.88 23.32 -7.19
C LEU A 87 -2.49 24.32 -8.18
N MET A 88 -3.77 24.65 -8.00
CA MET A 88 -4.48 25.53 -8.92
C MET A 88 -4.02 26.99 -8.87
N SER A 89 -3.63 27.48 -7.68
CA SER A 89 -3.10 28.83 -7.54
C SER A 89 -1.72 29.05 -8.17
N ARG A 90 -0.96 27.97 -8.41
CA ARG A 90 0.48 28.04 -8.74
C ARG A 90 0.84 27.58 -10.15
N ASN A 91 -0.12 27.13 -10.95
CA ASN A 91 0.02 26.82 -12.39
C ASN A 91 1.25 25.97 -12.74
N LEU A 92 1.30 24.73 -12.25
CA LEU A 92 2.33 23.77 -12.62
C LEU A 92 2.34 23.50 -14.12
N ARG A 93 3.53 23.45 -14.72
CA ARG A 93 3.73 23.18 -16.15
C ARG A 93 4.21 21.75 -16.35
N LEU A 94 3.30 20.79 -16.16
CA LEU A 94 3.54 19.38 -16.42
C LEU A 94 2.76 18.95 -17.65
N HIS A 95 3.37 18.11 -18.50
CA HIS A 95 2.64 17.47 -19.58
C HIS A 95 1.63 16.48 -18.97
N PRO A 96 0.36 16.43 -19.40
CA PRO A 96 -0.70 15.62 -18.76
C PRO A 96 -0.43 14.10 -18.65
N ARG A 97 0.60 13.59 -19.33
CA ARG A 97 1.02 12.18 -19.29
C ARG A 97 2.47 11.96 -18.84
N SER A 98 3.18 13.01 -18.39
CA SER A 98 4.61 12.89 -18.06
C SER A 98 4.90 11.91 -16.91
N LEU A 99 3.91 11.65 -16.04
CA LEU A 99 4.02 10.76 -14.88
C LEU A 99 3.02 9.58 -14.95
N GLN A 100 2.42 9.33 -16.11
CA GLN A 100 1.50 8.21 -16.29
C GLN A 100 2.16 6.87 -15.92
N GLY A 101 1.44 6.03 -15.19
CA GLY A 101 1.92 4.74 -14.68
C GLY A 101 2.68 4.81 -13.36
N LEU A 102 2.87 6.02 -12.80
CA LEU A 102 3.42 6.23 -11.46
C LEU A 102 2.32 6.52 -10.45
N THR A 103 2.62 6.32 -9.18
CA THR A 103 1.69 6.56 -8.07
C THR A 103 2.26 7.60 -7.10
N MET A 104 1.37 8.29 -6.39
CA MET A 104 1.74 9.21 -5.31
C MET A 104 0.79 9.13 -4.13
N SER A 105 1.29 9.42 -2.94
CA SER A 105 0.51 9.64 -1.72
C SER A 105 0.75 11.04 -1.16
N LEU A 106 -0.21 11.54 -0.38
CA LEU A 106 -0.06 12.78 0.36
C LEU A 106 0.28 12.49 1.82
N GLU A 107 1.22 13.24 2.39
CA GLU A 107 1.59 13.14 3.80
C GLU A 107 1.60 14.51 4.47
N ASN A 108 1.06 14.60 5.68
CA ASN A 108 1.04 15.84 6.45
C ASN A 108 2.32 16.05 7.29
N ASP A 109 3.02 14.98 7.64
CA ASP A 109 4.13 15.00 8.63
C ASP A 109 5.50 15.36 8.02
N ARG A 110 5.56 15.55 6.69
CA ARG A 110 6.81 15.81 5.98
C ARG A 110 6.90 17.25 5.50
N SER A 111 8.12 17.76 5.41
CA SER A 111 8.40 19.10 4.84
C SER A 111 8.88 19.05 3.39
N LYS A 112 9.33 17.89 2.91
CA LYS A 112 9.91 17.71 1.57
C LYS A 112 9.34 16.47 0.87
N PRO A 113 9.18 16.53 -0.46
CA PRO A 113 8.78 15.37 -1.25
C PRO A 113 9.89 14.31 -1.23
N ALA A 114 9.49 13.05 -1.31
CA ALA A 114 10.41 11.91 -1.33
C ALA A 114 9.94 10.86 -2.35
N LEU A 115 10.89 10.06 -2.85
CA LEU A 115 10.60 8.89 -3.66
C LEU A 115 10.80 7.66 -2.77
N HIS A 116 9.77 6.82 -2.67
CA HIS A 116 9.87 5.56 -1.94
C HIS A 116 10.60 4.52 -2.80
N GLU A 117 11.28 3.56 -2.16
CA GLU A 117 12.02 2.48 -2.83
C GLU A 117 11.13 1.62 -3.76
N MET A 118 9.83 1.61 -3.51
CA MET A 118 8.82 0.93 -4.34
C MET A 118 8.41 1.72 -5.60
N GLY A 119 8.95 2.91 -5.82
CA GLY A 119 8.69 3.75 -7.00
C GLY A 119 7.48 4.67 -6.90
N HIS A 120 6.92 4.89 -5.70
CA HIS A 120 5.82 5.83 -5.49
C HIS A 120 6.32 7.13 -4.86
N PHE A 121 5.72 8.25 -5.24
CA PHE A 121 6.03 9.55 -4.68
C PHE A 121 5.30 9.79 -3.36
N ILE A 122 5.98 10.43 -2.43
CA ILE A 122 5.44 10.82 -1.14
C ILE A 122 5.49 12.36 -1.09
N ILE A 123 4.33 13.01 -1.18
CA ILE A 123 4.24 14.45 -1.38
C ILE A 123 3.62 15.15 -0.16
N PRO A 124 4.34 16.11 0.45
CA PRO A 124 3.78 16.97 1.48
C PRO A 124 2.61 17.81 0.97
N THR A 125 1.60 17.98 1.80
CA THR A 125 0.40 18.78 1.48
C THR A 125 0.69 20.28 1.39
N ASN A 126 1.76 20.74 2.03
CA ASN A 126 2.26 22.11 2.04
C ASN A 126 3.52 22.32 1.17
N CYS A 127 3.79 21.42 0.22
CA CYS A 127 4.99 21.50 -0.61
C CYS A 127 5.00 22.74 -1.54
N ASP A 128 6.18 23.32 -1.75
CA ASP A 128 6.37 24.43 -2.69
C ASP A 128 6.29 23.95 -4.14
N SER A 129 5.34 24.49 -4.92
CA SER A 129 4.99 23.97 -6.25
C SER A 129 6.15 23.96 -7.28
N PRO A 130 7.00 24.98 -7.42
CA PRO A 130 8.13 24.90 -8.34
C PRO A 130 9.11 23.78 -7.98
N LYS A 131 9.40 23.61 -6.68
CA LYS A 131 10.24 22.52 -6.18
C LYS A 131 9.59 21.16 -6.40
N LEU A 132 8.27 21.06 -6.21
CA LEU A 132 7.50 19.86 -6.51
C LEU A 132 7.61 19.49 -7.99
N GLN A 133 7.47 20.46 -8.89
CA GLN A 133 7.56 20.22 -10.34
C GLN A 133 8.92 19.62 -10.71
N VAL A 134 10.00 20.28 -10.29
CA VAL A 134 11.37 19.84 -10.56
C VAL A 134 11.60 18.44 -9.98
N PHE A 135 11.19 18.22 -8.74
CA PHE A 135 11.31 16.93 -8.06
C PHE A 135 10.62 15.81 -8.84
N LEU A 136 9.35 16.00 -9.23
CA LEU A 136 8.59 14.99 -9.96
C LEU A 136 9.23 14.68 -11.31
N GLN A 137 9.68 15.70 -12.05
CA GLN A 137 10.29 15.52 -13.36
C GLN A 137 11.65 14.83 -13.28
N SER A 138 12.50 15.19 -12.31
CA SER A 138 13.85 14.62 -12.19
C SER A 138 13.83 13.17 -11.70
N HIS A 139 12.87 12.80 -10.85
CA HIS A 139 12.78 11.46 -10.27
C HIS A 139 11.83 10.51 -11.02
N ALA A 140 11.11 10.98 -12.04
CA ALA A 140 10.21 10.13 -12.83
C ALA A 140 10.91 8.91 -13.48
N PRO A 141 12.14 9.00 -14.04
CA PRO A 141 12.83 7.82 -14.58
C PRO A 141 13.14 6.78 -13.50
N GLU A 142 13.64 7.23 -12.35
CA GLU A 142 13.95 6.36 -11.21
C GLU A 142 12.69 5.68 -10.67
N ALA A 143 11.61 6.43 -10.49
CA ALA A 143 10.32 5.91 -10.03
C ALA A 143 9.78 4.80 -10.96
N ARG A 144 9.95 4.94 -12.28
CA ARG A 144 9.59 3.91 -13.26
C ARG A 144 10.46 2.67 -13.12
N GLN A 145 11.77 2.85 -12.96
CA GLN A 145 12.71 1.74 -12.78
C GLN A 145 12.39 0.96 -11.50
N CYS A 146 12.16 1.64 -10.37
CA CYS A 146 11.76 1.03 -9.11
C CYS A 146 10.44 0.25 -9.26
N THR A 147 9.44 0.85 -9.93
CA THR A 147 8.14 0.20 -10.18
C THR A 147 8.30 -1.06 -11.03
N GLN A 148 9.07 -0.99 -12.12
CA GLN A 148 9.31 -2.13 -13.00
C GLN A 148 10.05 -3.25 -12.27
N ARG A 149 11.10 -2.91 -11.51
CA ARG A 149 11.86 -3.89 -10.70
C ARG A 149 10.96 -4.58 -9.68
N ARG A 150 10.10 -3.82 -9.00
CA ARG A 150 9.13 -4.38 -8.04
C ARG A 150 8.19 -5.37 -8.71
N ILE A 151 7.63 -5.03 -9.88
CA ILE A 151 6.74 -5.92 -10.63
C ILE A 151 7.48 -7.21 -11.03
N GLN A 152 8.71 -7.09 -11.52
CA GLN A 152 9.55 -8.25 -11.88
C GLN A 152 9.80 -9.16 -10.68
N LEU A 153 10.18 -8.59 -9.54
CA LEU A 153 10.41 -9.36 -8.31
C LEU A 153 9.12 -10.04 -7.82
N GLN A 154 7.96 -9.39 -7.94
CA GLN A 154 6.69 -10.00 -7.54
C GLN A 154 6.32 -11.21 -8.42
N VAL A 155 6.57 -11.11 -9.72
CA VAL A 155 6.35 -12.23 -10.67
C VAL A 155 7.33 -13.38 -10.40
N GLU A 156 8.62 -13.07 -10.15
CA GLU A 156 9.62 -14.09 -9.81
C GLU A 156 9.30 -14.76 -8.47
N GLU A 157 8.90 -13.99 -7.45
CA GLU A 157 8.47 -14.48 -6.15
C GLU A 157 7.31 -15.47 -6.29
N GLU A 158 6.26 -15.10 -7.03
CA GLU A 158 5.11 -15.99 -7.24
C GLU A 158 5.52 -17.30 -7.95
N ALA A 159 6.39 -17.20 -8.96
CA ALA A 159 6.87 -18.36 -9.71
C ALA A 159 7.68 -19.32 -8.82
N VAL A 160 8.64 -18.79 -8.04
CA VAL A 160 9.49 -19.63 -7.18
C VAL A 160 8.73 -20.20 -5.99
N VAL A 161 7.77 -19.45 -5.42
CA VAL A 161 6.88 -19.96 -4.36
C VAL A 161 6.08 -21.15 -4.86
N LYS A 162 5.46 -21.04 -6.05
CA LYS A 162 4.74 -22.16 -6.69
C LYS A 162 5.65 -23.36 -6.91
N GLN A 163 6.88 -23.12 -7.37
CA GLN A 163 7.88 -24.19 -7.56
C GLN A 163 8.26 -24.88 -6.25
N CYS A 164 8.48 -24.13 -5.16
CA CYS A 164 8.77 -24.67 -3.83
C CYS A 164 7.63 -25.53 -3.31
N VAL A 165 6.40 -25.01 -3.35
CA VAL A 165 5.21 -25.74 -2.87
C VAL A 165 5.08 -27.08 -3.58
N HIS A 166 5.22 -27.09 -4.91
CA HIS A 166 5.15 -28.31 -5.69
C HIS A 166 6.33 -29.25 -5.43
N SER A 167 7.57 -28.77 -5.53
CA SER A 167 8.78 -29.62 -5.50
C SER A 167 9.05 -30.22 -4.12
N LEU A 168 8.66 -29.53 -3.05
CA LEU A 168 8.81 -29.99 -1.67
C LEU A 168 7.53 -30.62 -1.12
N SER A 169 6.47 -30.70 -1.94
CA SER A 169 5.15 -31.19 -1.53
C SER A 169 4.61 -30.50 -0.27
N LEU A 170 4.80 -29.17 -0.19
CA LEU A 170 4.28 -28.36 0.92
C LEU A 170 2.77 -28.25 0.82
N ARG A 171 2.10 -28.04 1.96
CA ARG A 171 0.70 -27.61 1.97
C ARG A 171 0.56 -26.17 1.48
N SER A 172 1.43 -25.29 1.94
CA SER A 172 1.50 -23.88 1.53
C SER A 172 2.82 -23.25 1.97
N LEU A 173 3.17 -22.16 1.30
CA LEU A 173 4.33 -21.34 1.59
C LEU A 173 3.92 -19.87 1.53
N THR A 174 4.00 -19.19 2.66
CA THR A 174 3.65 -17.77 2.82
C THR A 174 4.83 -16.99 3.37
N LYS A 175 4.69 -15.67 3.46
CA LYS A 175 5.66 -14.80 4.12
C LYS A 175 4.99 -13.78 5.00
N GLU A 176 5.70 -13.31 6.01
CA GLU A 176 5.31 -12.13 6.77
C GLU A 176 5.44 -10.85 5.91
N PRO A 177 4.63 -9.81 6.18
CA PRO A 177 4.68 -8.54 5.43
C PRO A 177 6.04 -7.83 5.49
N SER A 178 6.82 -8.07 6.54
CA SER A 178 8.18 -7.53 6.74
C SER A 178 9.22 -8.15 5.79
N VAL A 179 8.94 -9.33 5.23
CA VAL A 179 9.85 -10.03 4.33
C VAL A 179 9.66 -9.52 2.89
N SER A 180 10.72 -8.93 2.33
CA SER A 180 10.70 -8.44 0.95
C SER A 180 10.64 -9.58 -0.08
N SER A 181 10.17 -9.27 -1.30
CA SER A 181 10.15 -10.23 -2.42
C SER A 181 11.53 -10.84 -2.69
N SER A 182 12.59 -10.02 -2.66
CA SER A 182 13.96 -10.48 -2.84
C SER A 182 14.40 -11.49 -1.78
N GLN A 183 14.05 -11.26 -0.51
CA GLN A 183 14.34 -12.18 0.60
C GLN A 183 13.54 -13.47 0.46
N MET A 184 12.26 -13.38 0.08
CA MET A 184 11.41 -14.55 -0.17
C MET A 184 11.97 -15.42 -1.30
N ILE A 185 12.34 -14.80 -2.43
CA ILE A 185 12.95 -15.49 -3.57
C ILE A 185 14.23 -16.22 -3.15
N MET A 186 15.08 -15.55 -2.38
CA MET A 186 16.33 -16.13 -1.88
C MET A 186 16.07 -17.34 -0.97
N CYS A 187 15.13 -17.21 -0.03
CA CYS A 187 14.73 -18.30 0.86
C CYS A 187 14.18 -19.49 0.07
N CYS A 188 13.26 -19.24 -0.87
CA CYS A 188 12.68 -20.26 -1.74
C CYS A 188 13.73 -21.04 -2.53
N LYS A 189 14.69 -20.33 -3.14
CA LYS A 189 15.80 -20.97 -3.87
C LYS A 189 16.61 -21.90 -2.96
N ARG A 190 16.92 -21.46 -1.74
CA ARG A 190 17.62 -22.31 -0.74
C ARG A 190 16.80 -23.53 -0.32
N LEU A 191 15.50 -23.36 -0.07
CA LEU A 191 14.62 -24.48 0.26
C LEU A 191 14.58 -25.53 -0.86
N LEU A 192 14.62 -25.10 -2.12
CA LEU A 192 14.67 -25.99 -3.28
C LEU A 192 15.99 -26.75 -3.40
N ASP A 193 17.09 -26.16 -2.93
CA ASP A 193 18.42 -26.80 -2.89
C ASP A 193 18.51 -27.81 -1.73
N GLN A 194 17.78 -27.59 -0.64
CA GLN A 194 17.79 -28.40 0.59
C GLN A 194 16.58 -29.32 0.72
N ARG A 195 16.28 -30.06 -0.35
CA ARG A 195 15.11 -30.94 -0.39
C ARG A 195 15.19 -31.97 0.75
N SER A 196 14.25 -31.89 1.68
CA SER A 196 14.10 -32.83 2.78
C SER A 196 12.72 -33.47 2.75
N PRO A 197 12.62 -34.81 2.83
CA PRO A 197 11.33 -35.52 2.94
C PRO A 197 10.50 -35.06 4.14
N LEU A 198 11.15 -34.54 5.19
CA LEU A 198 10.51 -34.05 6.41
C LEU A 198 9.64 -32.80 6.18
N MET A 199 9.77 -32.14 5.03
CA MET A 199 8.98 -30.94 4.71
C MET A 199 7.61 -31.24 4.10
N GLN A 200 7.35 -32.49 3.71
CA GLN A 200 6.12 -32.86 3.05
C GLN A 200 4.89 -32.56 3.92
N GLY A 201 3.92 -31.85 3.35
CA GLY A 201 2.65 -31.52 4.00
C GLY A 201 2.69 -30.36 4.99
N LEU A 202 3.86 -29.74 5.21
CA LEU A 202 4.00 -28.59 6.11
C LEU A 202 3.39 -27.31 5.53
N HIS A 203 2.90 -26.45 6.42
CA HIS A 203 2.68 -25.03 6.16
C HIS A 203 3.95 -24.27 6.59
N ILE A 204 4.60 -23.58 5.67
CA ILE A 204 5.81 -22.80 5.97
C ILE A 204 5.49 -21.31 5.84
N CYS A 205 5.84 -20.53 6.87
CA CYS A 205 5.80 -19.08 6.83
C CYS A 205 7.23 -18.52 6.89
N VAL A 206 7.64 -17.76 5.87
CA VAL A 206 8.94 -17.10 5.89
C VAL A 206 8.85 -15.81 6.71
N SER A 207 9.69 -15.70 7.73
CA SER A 207 9.69 -14.62 8.73
C SER A 207 11.13 -14.14 9.00
N HIS A 208 11.34 -13.50 10.16
CA HIS A 208 12.66 -13.12 10.68
C HIS A 208 13.15 -14.00 11.84
N PHE A 209 12.41 -15.04 12.23
CA PHE A 209 12.72 -15.87 13.39
C PHE A 209 12.16 -17.29 13.22
N TYR A 210 12.74 -18.24 13.94
CA TYR A 210 12.17 -19.59 14.02
C TYR A 210 11.01 -19.63 15.01
N SER A 211 9.89 -20.19 14.61
CA SER A 211 8.84 -20.62 15.53
C SER A 211 8.07 -21.79 14.97
N VAL A 212 7.48 -22.58 15.86
CA VAL A 212 6.49 -23.60 15.49
C VAL A 212 5.21 -23.22 16.21
N MET A 213 4.14 -23.03 15.45
CA MET A 213 2.82 -22.67 15.97
C MET A 213 2.12 -23.91 16.53
N GLN A 214 1.09 -23.71 17.35
CA GLN A 214 0.38 -24.80 18.03
C GLN A 214 -0.35 -25.75 17.07
N ASP A 215 -0.68 -25.27 15.87
CA ASP A 215 -1.28 -26.01 14.76
C ASP A 215 -0.26 -26.77 13.91
N GLY A 216 1.04 -26.63 14.20
CA GLY A 216 2.13 -27.28 13.48
C GLY A 216 2.70 -26.46 12.33
N ASP A 217 2.25 -25.21 12.14
CA ASP A 217 2.83 -24.31 11.14
C ASP A 217 4.24 -23.90 11.54
N VAL A 218 5.16 -23.88 10.57
CA VAL A 218 6.59 -23.61 10.83
C VAL A 218 6.96 -22.24 10.26
N CYS A 219 7.41 -21.35 11.13
CA CYS A 219 8.05 -20.11 10.73
C CYS A 219 9.56 -20.31 10.60
N VAL A 220 10.12 -19.89 9.46
CA VAL A 220 11.55 -19.97 9.17
C VAL A 220 12.09 -18.59 8.79
N PRO A 221 13.26 -18.19 9.31
CA PRO A 221 13.87 -16.94 8.93
C PRO A 221 14.32 -17.00 7.46
N TRP A 222 14.08 -15.94 6.71
CA TRP A 222 14.46 -15.87 5.28
C TRP A 222 15.98 -16.07 5.05
N ASP A 223 16.80 -15.74 6.04
CA ASP A 223 18.26 -15.83 6.02
C ASP A 223 18.82 -17.05 6.74
N SER A 224 17.96 -18.00 7.14
CA SER A 224 18.35 -19.23 7.84
C SER A 224 19.65 -19.81 7.30
N LYS A 225 20.66 -19.92 8.15
CA LYS A 225 21.87 -20.69 7.86
C LYS A 225 21.59 -22.16 8.09
N SER A 226 22.18 -22.98 7.24
CA SER A 226 22.24 -24.43 7.38
C SER A 226 23.22 -24.83 8.46
#